data_AF-A0A3C0CRC3-F1
#
_entry.id   AF-A0A3C0CRC3-F1
#
_cell.length_a   1.000
_cell.length_b   1.000
_cell.length_c   1.000
_cell.angle_alpha   90.00
_cell.angle_beta   90.00
_cell.angle_gamma   90.00
#
_symmetry.space_group_name_H-M   'P 1'
#
loop_
_entity.id
_entity.type
_entity.pdbx_description
1 polymer ?
#
loop_
_entity_poly.entity_id
_entity_poly.type
_entity_poly.pdbx_seq_one_letter_code
_entity_poly.pdbx_strand_id
1 'polypeptide(L)' 'DADIGPAVRSFSSGARLFLQKVLDPERFGVPVFNKDGHIISIEEKPAQPKSSYAVTG' A
#
# COMPACT_ATOMS: atom_id res chain seq x y z
N ASP A 1 11.57 0.49 -13.94
CA ASP A 1 10.87 -0.31 -12.93
C ASP A 1 11.73 -0.58 -11.73
N ALA A 2 11.13 -0.55 -10.54
CA ALA A 2 11.80 -1.00 -9.33
C ALA A 2 11.84 -2.54 -9.36
N ASP A 3 13.03 -3.13 -9.21
CA ASP A 3 13.16 -4.58 -9.07
C ASP A 3 12.64 -5.02 -7.69
N ILE A 4 11.47 -5.65 -7.66
CA ILE A 4 10.86 -6.20 -6.45
C ILE A 4 11.36 -7.63 -6.13
N GLY A 5 12.15 -8.24 -7.02
CA GLY A 5 12.63 -9.61 -6.91
C GLY A 5 13.32 -9.93 -5.58
N PRO A 6 14.24 -9.09 -5.06
CA PRO A 6 14.83 -9.30 -3.74
C PRO A 6 13.80 -9.34 -2.61
N ALA A 7 12.81 -8.44 -2.64
CA ALA A 7 11.76 -8.36 -1.63
C ALA A 7 10.81 -9.57 -1.69
N VAL A 8 10.57 -10.13 -2.89
CA VAL A 8 9.79 -11.37 -3.02
C VAL A 8 10.58 -12.57 -2.51
N ARG A 9 11.86 -12.71 -2.91
CA ARG A 9 12.72 -13.84 -2.50
C ARG A 9 12.94 -13.92 -0.99
N SER A 10 13.03 -12.77 -0.32
CA SER A 10 13.28 -12.72 1.14
C SER A 10 12.00 -12.82 1.98
N PHE A 11 10.82 -12.92 1.38
CA PHE A 11 9.56 -12.92 2.11
C PHE A 11 9.24 -14.32 2.63
N SER A 12 9.16 -14.47 3.96
CA SER A 12 9.01 -15.79 4.61
C SER A 12 7.71 -15.97 5.38
N SER A 13 7.00 -14.90 5.73
CA SER A 13 5.80 -14.97 6.57
C SER A 13 5.01 -13.65 6.60
N GLY A 14 3.72 -13.74 6.91
CA GLY A 14 2.85 -12.57 7.10
C GLY A 14 2.25 -12.09 5.77
N ALA A 15 2.24 -10.78 5.56
CA ALA A 15 1.85 -10.15 4.30
C ALA A 15 2.86 -9.07 3.92
N ARG A 16 3.10 -8.90 2.61
CA ARG A 16 3.93 -7.83 2.05
C ARG A 16 3.14 -7.14 0.96
N LEU A 17 2.99 -5.83 1.08
CA LEU A 17 2.31 -4.97 0.11
C LEU A 17 3.32 -4.05 -0.53
N PHE A 18 3.11 -3.77 -1.81
CA PHE A 18 3.81 -2.71 -2.53
C PHE A 18 2.84 -1.55 -2.70
N LEU A 19 3.36 -0.35 -2.49
CA LEU A 19 2.57 0.87 -2.53
C LEU A 19 3.17 1.81 -3.57
N GLN A 20 2.30 2.46 -4.33
CA GLN A 20 2.68 3.50 -5.26
C GLN A 20 2.00 4.81 -4.87
N LYS A 21 2.76 5.91 -4.88
CA LYS A 21 2.16 7.23 -4.72
C LYS A 21 1.43 7.61 -6.00
N VAL A 22 0.15 7.96 -5.88
CA VAL A 22 -0.73 8.30 -7.01
C VAL A 22 -1.39 9.66 -6.78
N LEU A 23 -1.93 10.23 -7.86
CA LEU A 23 -2.63 11.52 -7.80
C LEU A 23 -4.11 11.34 -7.40
N ASP A 24 -4.69 10.19 -7.72
CA ASP A 24 -6.11 9.83 -7.61
C ASP A 24 -6.33 8.55 -6.77
N PRO A 25 -5.95 8.54 -5.48
CA PRO A 25 -6.00 7.36 -4.60
C PRO A 25 -7.41 6.79 -4.37
N GLU A 26 -8.46 7.61 -4.48
CA GLU A 26 -9.86 7.22 -4.31
C GLU A 26 -10.35 6.15 -5.31
N ARG A 27 -9.57 5.86 -6.35
CA ARG A 27 -9.89 4.83 -7.35
C ARG A 27 -9.41 3.43 -6.96
N PHE A 28 -8.65 3.31 -5.87
CA PHE A 28 -7.91 2.10 -5.49
C PHE A 28 -8.13 1.72 -4.03
N GLY A 29 -7.51 0.61 -3.62
CA GLY A 29 -7.29 0.31 -2.21
C GLY A 29 -6.23 1.23 -1.62
N VAL A 30 -6.60 1.99 -0.59
CA VAL A 30 -5.74 2.98 0.07
C VAL A 30 -5.32 2.48 1.44
N PRO A 31 -4.01 2.33 1.73
CA PRO A 31 -3.55 1.92 3.05
C PRO A 31 -3.74 3.06 4.05
N VAL A 32 -4.19 2.69 5.25
CA VAL A 32 -4.23 3.55 6.43
C VAL A 32 -3.03 3.20 7.29
N PHE A 33 -2.26 4.22 7.66
CA PHE A 33 -1.09 4.06 8.52
C PHE A 33 -1.41 4.48 9.95
N ASN A 34 -0.81 3.79 10.92
CA ASN A 34 -0.72 4.29 12.28
C ASN A 34 0.39 5.36 12.39
N LYS A 35 0.60 5.86 13.61
CA LYS A 35 1.62 6.90 13.90
C LYS A 35 3.06 6.45 13.65
N ASP A 36 3.31 5.14 13.70
CA ASP A 36 4.63 4.55 13.50
C ASP A 36 4.88 4.20 12.01
N GLY A 37 3.93 4.50 11.12
CA GLY A 37 4.02 4.19 9.69
C GLY A 37 3.68 2.74 9.33
N HIS A 38 3.10 1.96 10.25
CA HIS A 38 2.60 0.62 9.95
C HIS A 38 1.20 0.66 9.36
N ILE A 39 0.92 -0.20 8.38
CA ILE A 39 -0.41 -0.35 7.79
C ILE A 39 -1.32 -1.05 8.80
N ILE A 40 -2.48 -0.44 9.09
CA ILE A 40 -3.49 -1.00 9.99
C ILE A 40 -4.75 -1.46 9.27
N SER A 41 -5.07 -0.87 8.11
CA SER A 41 -6.19 -1.27 7.27
C SER A 41 -5.97 -0.80 5.83
N ILE A 42 -6.76 -1.37 4.92
CA ILE A 42 -6.89 -0.90 3.53
C ILE A 42 -8.35 -0.49 3.35
N GLU A 43 -8.58 0.72 2.87
CA GLU A 43 -9.92 1.21 2.51
C GLU A 43 -10.09 1.10 0.99
N GLU A 44 -11.11 0.39 0.52
CA GLU A 44 -11.36 0.23 -0.91
C GLU A 44 -12.13 1.44 -1.45
N LYS A 45 -11.52 2.16 -2.40
CA LYS A 45 -12.10 3.33 -3.08
C LYS A 45 -12.72 4.37 -2.13
N PRO A 46 -11.96 4.85 -1.13
CA PRO A 46 -12.51 5.79 -0.16
C PRO A 46 -12.80 7.13 -0.82
N ALA A 47 -13.98 7.71 -0.54
CA ALA A 47 -14.32 9.06 -0.99
C ALA A 47 -13.41 10.15 -0.40
N GLN A 48 -12.81 9.87 0.77
CA GLN A 48 -11.85 10.74 1.45
C GLN A 48 -10.60 9.92 1.82
N PRO A 49 -9.65 9.76 0.89
CA PRO A 49 -8.47 8.92 1.08
C PRO A 49 -7.56 9.46 2.19
N LYS A 50 -7.18 8.58 3.12
CA LYS A 50 -6.31 8.92 4.27
C LYS A 50 -4.82 8.98 3.93
N SER A 51 -4.44 8.55 2.72
CA SER A 51 -3.08 8.68 2.20
C SER A 51 -3.10 8.80 0.68
N SER A 52 -2.01 9.32 0.09
CA SER A 52 -1.84 9.39 -1.37
C SER A 52 -1.23 8.12 -1.97
N TYR A 53 -1.26 7.01 -1.24
CA TYR A 53 -0.72 5.74 -1.68
C TYR A 53 -1.85 4.82 -2.15
N ALA A 54 -1.60 4.10 -3.24
CA ALA A 54 -2.42 2.99 -3.68
C ALA A 54 -1.69 1.68 -3.38
N VAL A 55 -2.43 0.68 -2.91
CA VAL A 55 -1.97 -0.70 -2.90
C VAL A 55 -1.92 -1.18 -4.35
N THR A 56 -0.73 -1.58 -4.79
CA THR A 56 -0.52 -2.07 -6.15
C THR A 56 -0.46 -3.60 -6.17
N GLY A 57 -1.03 -4.20 -7.20
CA GLY A 57 -0.95 -5.61 -7.53
C GLY A 57 -0.58 -5.77 -8.99
#